data_AF-A0A4S4K4W3-F1
#
_entry.id   AF-A0A4S4K4W3-F1
#
_cell.length_a   1.000
_cell.length_b   1.000
_cell.length_c   1.000
_cell.angle_alpha   90.00
_cell.angle_beta   90.00
_cell.angle_gamma   90.00
#
_symmetry.space_group_name_H-M   'P 1'
#
loop_
_entity.id
_entity.type
_entity.pdbx_description
1 polymer ?
#
loop_
_entity_poly.entity_id
_entity_poly.type
_entity_poly.pdbx_seq_one_letter_code
_entity_poly.pdbx_strand_id
1 'polypeptide(L)'
;MEQIVVTAIVQNCCPTRRQNLQDFYQGFDFRTREHAKALAGAVSRKELWDNYGIISAITPFSDDFPRADIHELIAGDLLHQVIKGCFKDHLVDWVFAYILLEHGETKGHEIWGQIDRRLAAVPTFPGLRPFHQGRDFKQWTGDDSKGLMKIFLPAVVNFIPPDMTQAIKYFMEFCYLGSCLSEALQDFLSLALDEASLDDSEDGPGESEEQQGNAHKSEGTAVEAGDDVDEDGAIEGPRVLGDVSLARQPERTYPRTLPELGLLFRVPDLTSLVSTFLYDQTHPEPLPDGFPAPPPCLPVQSIKVYHSAAATFYAPSDISGIGGMRRERIRATPSWFKGPAHYDCVFAENDSTVEGFRGLHAARVRTFLSFKSGGVEYPCALIQWFSPVADEPDELTGLWVVEPDFDGDNRPFYGVIHLDSILRLAHLIPVFGNAILPPDFHQSQSLDAFKTYYVNKYADHHAHEIAF
;
A
#
# COMPACT_ATOMS: atom_id res chain seq x y z
N MET A 1 -1.41 24.13 -8.83
CA MET A 1 -1.36 25.50 -9.38
C MET A 1 -2.50 25.72 -10.37
N GLU A 2 -2.82 24.73 -11.21
CA GLU A 2 -3.95 24.80 -12.15
C GLU A 2 -5.30 25.06 -11.48
N GLN A 3 -5.69 24.31 -10.45
CA GLN A 3 -6.96 24.55 -9.74
C GLN A 3 -7.07 25.96 -9.14
N ILE A 4 -5.97 26.51 -8.60
CA ILE A 4 -5.88 27.88 -8.06
C ILE A 4 -6.21 28.92 -9.15
N VAL A 5 -5.65 28.72 -10.34
CA VAL A 5 -5.87 29.61 -11.49
C VAL A 5 -7.29 29.46 -12.03
N VAL A 6 -7.77 28.22 -12.16
CA VAL A 6 -9.10 27.91 -12.73
C VAL A 6 -10.24 28.42 -11.84
N THR A 7 -10.05 28.43 -10.51
CA THR A 7 -11.06 28.86 -9.54
C THR A 7 -10.85 30.26 -8.97
N ALA A 8 -9.78 30.96 -9.38
CA ALA A 8 -9.41 32.28 -8.86
C ALA A 8 -9.23 32.31 -7.32
N ILE A 9 -8.57 31.31 -6.74
CA ILE A 9 -8.35 31.21 -5.28
C ILE A 9 -6.86 31.06 -4.94
N VAL A 10 -6.47 31.57 -3.78
CA VAL A 10 -5.09 31.59 -3.27
C VAL A 10 -4.64 30.20 -2.81
N GLN A 11 -5.53 29.56 -2.07
CA GLN A 11 -5.47 28.20 -1.55
C GLN A 11 -6.92 27.78 -1.34
N ASN A 12 -7.19 26.48 -1.38
CA ASN A 12 -8.53 25.94 -1.11
C ASN A 12 -8.86 26.00 0.39
N CYS A 13 -8.92 27.22 0.93
CA CYS A 13 -9.59 27.48 2.19
C CYS A 13 -11.09 27.52 1.92
N CYS A 14 -11.86 26.78 2.73
CA CYS A 14 -13.27 27.07 2.93
C CYS A 14 -13.39 28.58 3.19
N PRO A 15 -14.29 29.31 2.49
CA PRO A 15 -14.35 30.78 2.53
C PRO A 15 -14.60 31.36 3.93
N THR A 16 -14.90 30.53 4.92
CA THR A 16 -15.23 30.97 6.26
C THR A 16 -14.25 30.40 7.27
N ARG A 17 -13.42 31.28 7.85
CA ARG A 17 -12.73 31.01 9.11
C ARG A 17 -13.78 30.94 10.22
N ARG A 18 -14.37 29.77 10.45
CA ARG A 18 -15.29 29.56 11.57
C ARG A 18 -14.46 29.35 12.83
N GLN A 19 -14.74 30.16 13.85
CA GLN A 19 -13.96 30.15 15.10
C GLN A 19 -14.29 28.92 15.96
N ASN A 20 -15.46 28.31 15.79
CA ASN A 20 -15.90 27.15 16.55
C ASN A 20 -16.28 25.98 15.64
N LEU A 21 -15.96 24.76 16.10
CA LEU A 21 -16.36 23.52 15.44
C LEU A 21 -17.88 23.36 15.37
N GLN A 22 -18.63 23.89 16.35
CA GLN A 22 -20.09 23.83 16.37
C GLN A 22 -20.74 24.60 15.21
N ASP A 23 -20.05 25.61 14.68
CA ASP A 23 -20.56 26.40 13.57
C ASP A 23 -20.62 25.56 12.28
N PHE A 24 -19.86 24.48 12.14
CA PHE A 24 -19.94 23.56 10.99
C PHE A 24 -21.26 22.79 10.91
N TYR A 25 -21.99 22.62 12.02
CA TYR A 25 -23.29 21.94 12.04
C TYR A 25 -24.45 22.83 11.57
N GLN A 26 -24.24 24.14 11.38
CA GLN A 26 -25.26 25.08 10.90
C GLN A 26 -25.40 25.08 9.36
N GLY A 27 -24.66 24.20 8.67
CA GLY A 27 -24.62 24.10 7.21
C GLY A 27 -23.27 24.53 6.64
N PHE A 28 -22.91 23.99 5.49
CA PHE A 28 -21.68 24.35 4.79
C PHE A 28 -21.84 25.74 4.15
N ASP A 29 -20.90 26.66 4.40
CA ASP A 29 -20.76 27.85 3.56
C ASP A 29 -20.11 27.41 2.25
N PHE A 30 -20.92 26.95 1.31
CA PHE A 30 -20.45 26.70 -0.03
C PHE A 30 -20.05 28.05 -0.65
N ARG A 31 -18.83 28.12 -1.19
CA ARG A 31 -18.45 29.26 -2.00
C ARG A 31 -19.27 29.19 -3.28
N THR A 32 -19.99 30.26 -3.58
CA THR A 32 -20.70 30.42 -4.84
C THR A 32 -20.10 31.62 -5.59
N ARG A 33 -20.33 31.68 -6.90
CA ARG A 33 -20.03 32.84 -7.74
C ARG A 33 -20.64 34.12 -7.19
N GLU A 34 -21.87 34.05 -6.70
CA GLU A 34 -22.55 35.20 -6.10
C GLU A 34 -21.83 35.67 -4.83
N HIS A 35 -21.44 34.74 -3.96
CA HIS A 35 -20.69 35.05 -2.75
C HIS A 35 -19.32 35.65 -3.07
N ALA A 36 -18.57 35.06 -4.01
CA ALA A 36 -17.26 35.56 -4.43
C ALA A 36 -17.35 36.98 -5.03
N LYS A 37 -18.36 37.25 -5.87
CA LYS A 37 -18.62 38.58 -6.44
C LYS A 37 -19.03 39.60 -5.38
N ALA A 38 -19.89 39.20 -4.43
CA ALA A 38 -20.31 40.06 -3.33
C ALA A 38 -19.12 40.47 -2.45
N LEU A 39 -18.24 39.53 -2.09
CA LEU A 39 -17.02 39.82 -1.36
C LEU A 39 -16.08 40.72 -2.15
N ALA A 40 -15.88 40.44 -3.45
CA ALA A 40 -15.01 41.24 -4.31
C ALA A 40 -15.45 42.71 -4.41
N GLY A 41 -16.74 42.98 -4.31
CA GLY A 41 -17.30 44.34 -4.24
C GLY A 41 -17.28 44.98 -2.86
N ALA A 42 -17.14 44.20 -1.78
CA ALA A 42 -17.32 44.66 -0.40
C ALA A 42 -16.01 44.89 0.37
N VAL A 43 -14.95 44.13 0.09
CA VAL A 43 -13.69 44.17 0.86
C VAL A 43 -12.47 44.44 -0.01
N SER A 44 -11.37 44.87 0.61
CA SER A 44 -10.14 45.18 -0.11
C SER A 44 -9.51 43.94 -0.74
N ARG A 45 -8.71 44.10 -1.82
CA ARG A 45 -7.97 42.99 -2.44
C ARG A 45 -7.09 42.22 -1.45
N LYS A 46 -6.47 42.93 -0.50
CA LYS A 46 -5.65 42.31 0.53
C LYS A 46 -6.49 41.46 1.48
N GLU A 47 -7.65 41.96 1.87
CA GLU A 47 -8.57 41.26 2.76
C GLU A 47 -9.21 40.04 2.08
N LEU A 48 -9.54 40.13 0.78
CA LEU A 48 -9.97 38.98 -0.04
C LEU A 48 -8.92 37.87 -0.06
N TRP A 49 -7.66 38.25 -0.24
CA TRP A 49 -6.55 37.31 -0.29
C TRP A 49 -6.32 36.66 1.09
N ASP A 50 -6.15 37.48 2.14
CA ASP A 50 -5.71 37.03 3.46
C ASP A 50 -6.81 36.28 4.23
N ASN A 51 -8.07 36.71 4.12
CA ASN A 51 -9.16 36.19 4.95
C ASN A 51 -10.10 35.23 4.21
N TYR A 52 -10.26 35.40 2.89
CA TYR A 52 -11.22 34.64 2.09
C TYR A 52 -10.55 33.74 1.05
N GLY A 53 -9.24 33.86 0.86
CA GLY A 53 -8.47 33.09 -0.12
C GLY A 53 -8.88 33.35 -1.57
N ILE A 54 -9.38 34.55 -1.91
CA ILE A 54 -9.87 34.89 -3.25
C ILE A 54 -8.88 35.78 -4.00
N ILE A 55 -8.55 35.40 -5.23
CA ILE A 55 -7.72 36.18 -6.16
C ILE A 55 -8.61 37.05 -7.04
N SER A 56 -8.94 38.25 -6.56
CA SER A 56 -9.76 39.22 -7.31
C SER A 56 -9.19 39.66 -8.67
N ALA A 57 -7.95 39.31 -8.99
CA ALA A 57 -7.31 39.61 -10.27
C ALA A 57 -7.66 38.57 -11.37
N ILE A 58 -8.26 37.45 -11.00
CA ILE A 58 -8.61 36.36 -11.92
C ILE A 58 -10.13 36.23 -11.94
N THR A 59 -10.70 36.20 -13.14
CA THR A 59 -12.10 35.83 -13.35
C THR A 59 -12.13 34.34 -13.73
N PRO A 60 -12.85 33.48 -12.99
CA PRO A 60 -12.95 32.07 -13.35
C PRO A 60 -13.54 31.90 -14.75
N PHE A 61 -13.08 30.89 -15.51
CA PHE A 61 -13.53 30.69 -16.90
C PHE A 61 -15.03 30.37 -17.00
N SER A 62 -15.62 29.79 -15.95
CA SER A 62 -17.04 29.45 -15.88
C SER A 62 -17.92 30.60 -15.39
N ASP A 63 -17.35 31.80 -15.16
CA ASP A 63 -18.08 32.90 -14.51
C ASP A 63 -19.33 33.33 -15.31
N ASP A 64 -19.28 33.20 -16.63
CA ASP A 64 -20.38 33.52 -17.55
C ASP A 64 -21.29 32.32 -17.86
N PHE A 65 -21.02 31.14 -17.29
CA PHE A 65 -21.82 29.95 -17.60
C PHE A 65 -23.12 29.97 -16.78
N PRO A 66 -24.29 29.85 -17.42
CA PRO A 66 -25.58 30.00 -16.74
C PRO A 66 -25.93 28.83 -15.82
N ARG A 67 -25.30 27.66 -16.03
CA ARG A 67 -25.60 26.41 -15.31
C ARG A 67 -24.38 25.73 -14.71
N ALA A 68 -23.24 26.41 -14.67
CA ALA A 68 -22.00 25.86 -14.14
C ALA A 68 -21.30 26.91 -13.28
N ASP A 69 -21.16 26.61 -12.00
CA ASP A 69 -20.40 27.42 -11.05
C ASP A 69 -19.18 26.62 -10.61
N ILE A 70 -17.99 27.02 -11.05
CA ILE A 70 -16.76 26.29 -10.72
C ILE A 70 -16.50 26.24 -9.21
N HIS A 71 -17.03 27.18 -8.45
CA HIS A 71 -16.89 27.18 -6.99
C HIS A 71 -17.73 26.08 -6.32
N GLU A 72 -18.81 25.63 -6.97
CA GLU A 72 -19.67 24.53 -6.52
C GLU A 72 -19.27 23.19 -7.16
N LEU A 73 -18.69 23.22 -8.36
CA LEU A 73 -18.35 22.03 -9.14
C LEU A 73 -16.98 21.44 -8.79
N ILE A 74 -16.05 22.23 -8.27
CA ILE A 74 -14.71 21.74 -7.99
C ILE A 74 -14.69 20.92 -6.69
N ALA A 75 -14.37 19.64 -6.81
CA ALA A 75 -14.07 18.81 -5.66
C ALA A 75 -12.71 19.21 -5.05
N GLY A 76 -12.57 19.02 -3.73
CA GLY A 76 -11.30 19.22 -3.05
C GLY A 76 -10.20 18.31 -3.60
N ASP A 77 -9.03 18.88 -3.82
CA ASP A 77 -7.85 18.18 -4.32
C ASP A 77 -7.35 17.18 -3.28
N LEU A 78 -7.42 15.90 -3.62
CA LEU A 78 -7.00 14.84 -2.72
C LEU A 78 -5.54 15.01 -2.29
N LEU A 79 -4.64 15.37 -3.21
CA LEU A 79 -3.21 15.48 -2.90
C LEU A 79 -2.87 16.72 -2.07
N HIS A 80 -3.22 17.91 -2.53
CA HIS A 80 -2.78 19.17 -1.93
C HIS A 80 -3.65 19.59 -0.75
N GLN A 81 -4.95 19.27 -0.75
CA GLN A 81 -5.85 19.71 0.32
C GLN A 81 -6.00 18.63 1.38
N VAL A 82 -6.38 17.42 0.98
CA VAL A 82 -6.68 16.36 1.94
C VAL A 82 -5.38 15.78 2.50
N ILE A 83 -4.46 15.34 1.64
CA ILE A 83 -3.23 14.66 2.07
C ILE A 83 -2.17 15.65 2.57
N LYS A 84 -1.81 16.68 1.79
CA LYS A 84 -0.80 17.66 2.26
C LYS A 84 -1.37 18.59 3.33
N GLY A 85 -2.52 19.22 3.07
CA GLY A 85 -3.13 20.16 4.00
C GLY A 85 -3.68 19.48 5.26
N CYS A 86 -4.75 18.69 5.15
CA CYS A 86 -5.44 18.14 6.31
C CYS A 86 -4.62 17.07 7.04
N PHE A 87 -4.05 16.09 6.34
CA PHE A 87 -3.26 15.05 7.00
C PHE A 87 -1.91 15.59 7.48
N LYS A 88 -1.04 16.03 6.57
CA LYS A 88 0.33 16.38 6.92
C LYS A 88 0.43 17.70 7.70
N ASP A 89 -0.21 18.77 7.26
CA ASP A 89 -0.03 20.10 7.89
C ASP A 89 -0.93 20.33 9.11
N HIS A 90 -2.03 19.59 9.27
CA HIS A 90 -2.95 19.77 10.40
C HIS A 90 -3.00 18.58 11.35
N LEU A 91 -3.31 17.38 10.87
CA LEU A 91 -3.51 16.21 11.72
C LEU A 91 -2.20 15.73 12.35
N VAL A 92 -1.12 15.65 11.58
CA VAL A 92 0.21 15.31 12.11
C VAL A 92 0.64 16.36 13.13
N ASP A 93 0.60 17.65 12.79
CA ASP A 93 0.97 18.73 13.70
C ASP A 93 0.11 18.73 14.99
N TRP A 94 -1.19 18.43 14.88
CA TRP A 94 -2.08 18.28 16.03
C TRP A 94 -1.66 17.15 16.97
N VAL A 95 -1.27 16.00 16.45
CA VAL A 95 -0.74 14.88 17.25
C VAL A 95 0.50 15.30 18.02
N PHE A 96 1.45 15.96 17.35
CA PHE A 96 2.71 16.38 17.98
C PHE A 96 2.51 17.53 18.99
N ALA A 97 1.58 18.45 18.72
CA ALA A 97 1.17 19.49 19.65
C ALA A 97 0.49 18.91 20.90
N TYR A 98 -0.39 17.92 20.74
CA TYR A 98 -1.00 17.20 21.85
C TYR A 98 0.07 16.53 22.73
N ILE A 99 1.04 15.84 22.13
CA ILE A 99 2.12 15.15 22.86
C ILE A 99 2.93 16.14 23.71
N LEU A 100 3.26 17.33 23.18
CA LEU A 100 3.95 18.37 23.93
C LEU A 100 3.08 18.93 25.06
N LEU A 101 1.79 19.13 24.80
CA LEU A 101 0.85 19.66 25.79
C LEU A 101 0.67 18.70 26.97
N GLU A 102 0.51 17.40 26.70
CA GLU A 102 0.23 16.37 27.71
C GLU A 102 1.48 16.00 28.53
N HIS A 103 2.65 15.92 27.88
CA HIS A 103 3.87 15.40 28.51
C HIS A 103 4.93 16.46 28.81
N GLY A 104 4.72 17.72 28.36
CA GLY A 104 5.72 18.79 28.43
C GLY A 104 6.83 18.64 27.39
N GLU A 105 7.66 19.68 27.22
CA GLU A 105 8.64 19.75 26.14
C GLU A 105 9.65 18.61 26.14
N THR A 106 10.31 18.37 27.28
CA THR A 106 11.39 17.35 27.37
C THR A 106 10.87 15.96 27.05
N LYS A 107 9.79 15.53 27.71
CA LYS A 107 9.24 14.19 27.51
C LYS A 107 8.53 14.06 26.16
N GLY A 108 7.88 15.12 25.70
CA GLY A 108 7.26 15.16 24.39
C GLY A 108 8.29 14.93 23.28
N HIS A 109 9.43 15.62 23.30
CA HIS A 109 10.49 15.41 22.31
C HIS A 109 11.11 14.00 22.38
N GLU A 110 11.19 13.36 23.55
CA GLU A 110 11.57 11.95 23.64
C GLU A 110 10.55 11.04 22.92
N ILE A 111 9.26 11.30 23.08
CA ILE A 111 8.18 10.57 22.41
C ILE A 111 8.24 10.80 20.89
N TRP A 112 8.54 12.02 20.44
CA TRP A 112 8.71 12.32 19.01
C TRP A 112 9.80 11.43 18.42
N GLY A 113 10.97 11.36 19.09
CA GLY A 113 12.06 10.48 18.68
C GLY A 113 11.68 8.99 18.71
N GLN A 114 10.76 8.56 19.58
CA GLN A 114 10.23 7.19 19.54
C GLN A 114 9.33 6.96 18.32
N ILE A 115 8.45 7.91 18.00
CA ILE A 115 7.59 7.82 16.82
C ILE A 115 8.45 7.73 15.55
N ASP A 116 9.47 8.57 15.44
CA ASP A 116 10.37 8.56 14.28
C ASP A 116 11.14 7.24 14.14
N ARG A 117 11.55 6.61 15.26
CA ARG A 117 12.12 5.25 15.24
C ARG A 117 11.10 4.19 14.85
N ARG A 118 9.84 4.31 15.27
CA ARG A 118 8.77 3.39 14.88
C ARG A 118 8.49 3.47 13.38
N LEU A 119 8.47 4.68 12.81
CA LEU A 119 8.36 4.89 11.37
C LEU A 119 9.56 4.29 10.61
N ALA A 120 10.78 4.45 11.14
CA ALA A 120 11.98 3.85 10.57
C ALA A 120 12.04 2.32 10.70
N ALA A 121 11.30 1.75 11.66
CA ALA A 121 11.19 0.31 11.91
C ALA A 121 10.14 -0.37 11.03
N VAL A 122 9.35 0.37 10.24
CA VAL A 122 8.34 -0.27 9.38
C VAL A 122 9.03 -1.11 8.30
N PRO A 123 8.64 -2.39 8.10
CA PRO A 123 9.17 -3.21 7.01
C PRO A 123 9.02 -2.53 5.65
N THR A 124 9.96 -2.82 4.75
CA THR A 124 9.88 -2.32 3.37
C THR A 124 8.72 -2.96 2.64
N PHE A 125 8.04 -2.18 1.80
CA PHE A 125 6.96 -2.64 0.94
C PHE A 125 7.03 -1.94 -0.43
N PRO A 126 6.80 -2.63 -1.56
CA PRO A 126 6.82 -1.99 -2.87
C PRO A 126 5.85 -0.82 -2.98
N GLY A 127 6.29 0.29 -3.59
CA GLY A 127 5.49 1.51 -3.68
C GLY A 127 5.31 2.28 -2.35
N LEU A 128 5.91 1.82 -1.25
CA LEU A 128 5.96 2.54 0.03
C LEU A 128 7.38 3.04 0.28
N ARG A 129 7.51 4.36 0.46
CA ARG A 129 8.79 5.01 0.77
C ARG A 129 9.27 4.60 2.18
N PRO A 130 10.53 4.14 2.35
CA PRO A 130 11.11 3.93 3.67
C PRO A 130 11.43 5.24 4.40
N PHE A 131 11.12 5.31 5.69
CA PHE A 131 11.36 6.48 6.56
C PHE A 131 12.58 6.29 7.46
N HIS A 132 13.77 6.09 6.87
CA HIS A 132 15.00 5.74 7.61
C HIS A 132 15.39 6.72 8.74
N GLN A 133 15.04 8.00 8.61
CA GLN A 133 15.29 9.06 9.60
C GLN A 133 13.98 9.57 10.22
N GLY A 134 12.91 8.77 10.16
CA GLY A 134 11.57 9.22 10.53
C GLY A 134 11.13 10.40 9.67
N ARG A 135 10.58 11.44 10.30
CA ARG A 135 9.95 12.60 9.64
C ARG A 135 10.88 13.79 9.41
N ASP A 136 12.17 13.69 9.69
CA ASP A 136 13.13 14.80 9.63
C ASP A 136 13.53 15.20 8.18
N PHE A 137 12.55 15.50 7.33
CA PHE A 137 12.78 15.98 5.97
C PHE A 137 12.88 17.52 5.93
N LYS A 138 13.93 18.02 5.28
CA LYS A 138 14.10 19.46 5.01
C LYS A 138 13.02 20.02 4.07
N GLN A 139 12.51 19.18 3.17
CA GLN A 139 11.46 19.53 2.23
C GLN A 139 10.56 18.30 2.04
N TRP A 140 9.26 18.49 2.26
CA TRP A 140 8.25 17.45 2.08
C TRP A 140 7.68 17.47 0.66
N THR A 141 7.60 16.30 0.05
CA THR A 141 6.90 16.08 -1.23
C THR A 141 5.49 15.51 -1.02
N GLY A 142 4.73 15.40 -2.10
CA GLY A 142 3.42 14.71 -2.06
C GLY A 142 3.55 13.24 -1.73
N ASP A 143 4.57 12.58 -2.26
CA ASP A 143 4.83 11.16 -2.04
C ASP A 143 5.29 10.89 -0.60
N ASP A 144 6.02 11.83 0.02
CA ASP A 144 6.36 11.75 1.44
C ASP A 144 5.11 11.81 2.32
N SER A 145 4.17 12.70 1.97
CA SER A 145 2.92 12.85 2.72
C SER A 145 2.04 11.60 2.58
N LYS A 146 1.91 11.08 1.35
CA LYS A 146 1.23 9.81 1.06
C LYS A 146 1.89 8.65 1.82
N GLY A 147 3.20 8.50 1.71
CA GLY A 147 3.95 7.44 2.36
C GLY A 147 3.79 7.46 3.88
N LEU A 148 3.87 8.65 4.50
CA LEU A 148 3.69 8.79 5.95
C LEU A 148 2.28 8.36 6.36
N MET A 149 1.25 8.80 5.61
CA MET A 149 -0.16 8.48 5.89
C MET A 149 -0.39 6.97 6.02
N LYS A 150 0.24 6.17 5.15
CA LYS A 150 0.11 4.70 5.12
C LYS A 150 0.64 3.99 6.37
N ILE A 151 1.46 4.65 7.19
CA ILE A 151 2.16 4.03 8.33
C ILE A 151 2.02 4.82 9.64
N PHE A 152 1.35 5.97 9.60
CA PHE A 152 1.32 6.90 10.72
C PHE A 152 0.53 6.37 11.92
N LEU A 153 -0.67 5.83 11.68
CA LEU A 153 -1.55 5.36 12.76
C LEU A 153 -0.89 4.28 13.64
N PRO A 154 -0.31 3.19 13.10
CA PRO A 154 0.41 2.21 13.91
C PRO A 154 1.58 2.80 14.72
N ALA A 155 2.25 3.83 14.19
CA ALA A 155 3.40 4.45 14.86
C ALA A 155 2.98 5.28 16.08
N VAL A 156 1.79 5.92 16.05
CA VAL A 156 1.35 6.89 17.07
C VAL A 156 0.30 6.38 18.04
N VAL A 157 -0.43 5.30 17.72
CA VAL A 157 -1.60 4.85 18.50
C VAL A 157 -1.36 4.71 20.01
N ASN A 158 -0.16 4.31 20.44
CA ASN A 158 0.15 4.15 21.87
C ASN A 158 0.58 5.46 22.59
N PHE A 159 0.63 6.59 21.88
CA PHE A 159 1.03 7.90 22.42
C PHE A 159 -0.10 8.93 22.42
N ILE A 160 -1.29 8.56 21.95
CA ILE A 160 -2.45 9.46 21.83
C ILE A 160 -3.70 8.82 22.45
N PRO A 161 -4.70 9.62 22.86
CA PRO A 161 -5.97 9.13 23.37
C PRO A 161 -6.77 8.36 22.32
N PRO A 162 -7.66 7.44 22.75
CA PRO A 162 -8.51 6.68 21.84
C PRO A 162 -9.30 7.53 20.85
N ASP A 163 -9.87 8.66 21.29
CA ASP A 163 -10.66 9.55 20.44
C ASP A 163 -9.82 10.15 19.29
N MET A 164 -8.54 10.46 19.56
CA MET A 164 -7.62 10.92 18.51
C MET A 164 -7.28 9.79 17.55
N THR A 165 -7.05 8.58 18.05
CA THR A 165 -6.83 7.40 17.20
C THR A 165 -8.01 7.14 16.28
N GLN A 166 -9.24 7.20 16.80
CA GLN A 166 -10.46 7.05 16.00
C GLN A 166 -10.60 8.17 14.97
N ALA A 167 -10.30 9.42 15.31
CA ALA A 167 -10.31 10.52 14.37
C ALA A 167 -9.33 10.29 13.20
N ILE A 168 -8.12 9.80 13.49
CA ILE A 168 -7.13 9.45 12.45
C ILE A 168 -7.62 8.29 11.61
N LYS A 169 -8.15 7.22 12.23
CA LYS A 169 -8.77 6.08 11.54
C LYS A 169 -9.83 6.57 10.55
N TYR A 170 -10.87 7.26 11.01
CA TYR A 170 -11.95 7.72 10.14
C TYR A 170 -11.48 8.69 9.05
N PHE A 171 -10.49 9.52 9.34
CA PHE A 171 -9.87 10.38 8.34
C PHE A 171 -9.17 9.56 7.25
N MET A 172 -8.43 8.50 7.62
CA MET A 172 -7.80 7.62 6.64
C MET A 172 -8.85 6.84 5.84
N GLU A 173 -9.86 6.25 6.49
CA GLU A 173 -10.99 5.58 5.81
C GLU A 173 -11.64 6.51 4.77
N PHE A 174 -11.92 7.76 5.15
CA PHE A 174 -12.43 8.78 4.23
C PHE A 174 -11.50 9.02 3.03
N CYS A 175 -10.19 9.12 3.26
CA CYS A 175 -9.21 9.33 2.18
C CYS A 175 -9.20 8.16 1.19
N TYR A 176 -9.27 6.91 1.67
CA TYR A 176 -9.24 5.72 0.83
C TYR A 176 -10.55 5.55 0.06
N LEU A 177 -11.70 5.75 0.70
CA LEU A 177 -13.00 5.78 0.03
C LEU A 177 -13.11 6.91 -1.01
N GLY A 178 -12.57 8.10 -0.69
CA GLY A 178 -12.52 9.23 -1.62
C GLY A 178 -11.62 8.98 -2.83
N SER A 179 -10.54 8.22 -2.65
CA SER A 179 -9.68 7.77 -3.76
C SER A 179 -10.44 6.80 -4.67
N CYS A 180 -11.16 5.84 -4.08
CA CYS A 180 -12.02 4.90 -4.80
C CYS A 180 -13.10 5.62 -5.63
N LEU A 181 -13.74 6.66 -5.07
CA LEU A 181 -14.70 7.49 -5.81
C LEU A 181 -14.06 8.24 -6.98
N SER A 182 -12.84 8.74 -6.82
CA SER A 182 -12.11 9.41 -7.91
C SER A 182 -11.78 8.42 -9.04
N GLU A 183 -11.28 7.24 -8.69
CA GLU A 183 -10.92 6.18 -9.63
C GLU A 183 -12.17 5.66 -10.37
N ALA A 184 -13.26 5.37 -9.64
CA ALA A 184 -14.53 4.94 -10.25
C ALA A 184 -15.14 6.01 -11.19
N LEU A 185 -14.94 7.29 -10.90
CA LEU A 185 -15.42 8.38 -11.75
C LEU A 185 -14.54 8.56 -12.99
N GLN A 186 -13.22 8.35 -12.88
CA GLN A 186 -12.32 8.26 -14.04
C GLN A 186 -12.65 7.05 -14.93
N ASP A 187 -12.95 5.90 -14.33
CA ASP A 187 -13.42 4.71 -15.04
C ASP A 187 -14.72 4.97 -15.80
N PHE A 188 -15.69 5.62 -15.16
CA PHE A 188 -16.94 6.00 -15.81
C PHE A 188 -16.73 7.00 -16.97
N LEU A 189 -15.89 8.02 -16.77
CA LEU A 189 -15.60 9.03 -17.79
C LEU A 189 -14.86 8.44 -18.98
N SER A 190 -13.92 7.53 -18.74
CA SER A 190 -13.15 6.89 -19.81
C SER A 190 -14.01 5.93 -20.64
N LEU A 191 -14.90 5.16 -20.01
CA LEU A 191 -15.92 4.37 -20.71
C LEU A 191 -16.86 5.26 -21.55
N ALA A 192 -17.28 6.41 -21.03
CA ALA A 192 -18.16 7.35 -21.74
C ALA A 192 -17.45 8.03 -22.94
N LEU A 193 -16.14 8.23 -22.86
CA LEU A 193 -15.34 8.80 -23.96
C LEU A 193 -15.01 7.77 -25.03
N ASP A 194 -14.80 6.49 -24.66
CA ASP A 194 -14.60 5.40 -25.63
C ASP A 194 -15.85 5.16 -26.48
N GLU A 195 -17.06 5.24 -25.90
CA GLU A 195 -18.32 5.17 -26.67
C GLU A 195 -18.50 6.34 -27.65
N ALA A 196 -17.97 7.53 -27.33
CA ALA A 196 -18.02 8.70 -28.21
C ALA A 196 -17.03 8.62 -29.39
N SER A 197 -16.06 7.71 -29.35
CA SER A 197 -15.05 7.52 -30.41
C SER A 197 -15.46 6.53 -31.50
N LEU A 198 -16.62 5.87 -31.36
CA LEU A 198 -17.10 4.84 -32.29
C LEU A 198 -18.08 5.35 -33.36
N ASP A 199 -18.32 6.66 -33.49
CA ASP A 199 -19.32 7.19 -34.44
C ASP A 199 -18.79 8.18 -35.51
N ASP A 200 -17.48 8.34 -35.66
CA ASP A 200 -16.90 9.08 -36.79
C ASP A 200 -16.22 8.12 -37.79
N SER A 201 -17.06 7.39 -38.54
CA SER A 201 -16.66 6.82 -39.82
C SER A 201 -17.29 7.62 -40.96
N GLU A 202 -16.60 8.65 -41.44
CA GLU A 202 -16.77 9.14 -42.81
C GLU A 202 -15.42 9.17 -43.55
N ASP A 203 -15.44 8.52 -44.72
CA ASP A 203 -14.38 8.38 -45.70
C ASP A 203 -13.77 9.72 -46.19
N GLY A 204 -12.45 9.75 -46.38
CA GLY A 204 -11.80 10.77 -47.23
C GLY A 204 -10.26 10.73 -47.20
N PRO A 205 -9.56 10.80 -48.36
CA PRO A 205 -8.25 10.18 -48.54
C PRO A 205 -7.06 11.03 -48.06
N GLY A 206 -5.99 10.32 -47.72
CA GLY A 206 -4.80 10.88 -47.09
C GLY A 206 -3.92 11.75 -47.98
N GLU A 207 -3.15 12.59 -47.29
CA GLU A 207 -1.90 13.16 -47.75
C GLU A 207 -0.88 13.05 -46.63
N SER A 208 0.19 12.33 -46.94
CA SER A 208 1.45 12.29 -46.21
C SER A 208 2.20 13.60 -46.39
N GLU A 209 2.72 14.20 -45.31
CA GLU A 209 4.04 14.86 -45.36
C GLU A 209 4.62 15.12 -43.96
N GLU A 210 5.95 14.99 -43.92
CA GLU A 210 6.85 14.89 -42.79
C GLU A 210 7.04 16.22 -42.04
N GLN A 211 7.39 16.17 -40.75
CA GLN A 211 8.42 17.09 -40.26
C GLN A 211 9.24 16.57 -39.08
N GLN A 212 10.52 16.90 -39.21
CA GLN A 212 11.71 16.35 -38.57
C GLN A 212 11.86 16.75 -37.09
N GLY A 213 12.63 15.91 -36.40
CA GLY A 213 12.95 16.05 -34.99
C GLY A 213 13.93 17.17 -34.65
N ASN A 214 14.13 17.34 -33.34
CA ASN A 214 15.39 17.85 -32.84
C ASN A 214 15.68 17.25 -31.46
N ALA A 215 16.65 16.33 -31.43
CA ALA A 215 17.19 15.72 -30.24
C ALA A 215 18.47 16.47 -29.85
N HIS A 216 18.46 17.15 -28.71
CA HIS A 216 19.67 17.71 -28.12
C HIS A 216 20.25 16.73 -27.11
N LYS A 217 21.36 16.06 -27.49
CA LYS A 217 22.25 15.34 -26.57
C LYS A 217 23.10 16.34 -25.79
N SER A 218 23.27 16.11 -24.49
CA SER A 218 24.54 16.40 -23.80
C SER A 218 24.94 15.16 -23.01
N GLU A 219 26.07 14.57 -23.40
CA GLU A 219 26.71 13.42 -22.78
C GLU A 219 27.39 13.80 -21.44
N GLY A 220 27.49 12.82 -20.56
CA GLY A 220 28.61 12.72 -19.62
C GLY A 220 28.25 12.23 -18.22
N THR A 221 28.17 10.92 -17.98
CA THR A 221 29.27 10.10 -17.44
C THR A 221 28.70 8.82 -16.84
N ALA A 222 29.14 7.69 -17.39
CA ALA A 222 28.76 6.35 -16.95
C ALA A 222 29.39 6.01 -15.59
N VAL A 223 28.58 5.40 -14.72
CA VAL A 223 29.07 4.46 -13.71
C VAL A 223 28.20 3.21 -13.86
N GLU A 224 28.85 2.10 -14.22
CA GLU A 224 28.23 0.83 -14.53
C GLU A 224 27.53 0.22 -13.31
N ALA A 225 26.25 -0.09 -13.45
CA ALA A 225 25.55 -1.09 -12.67
C ALA A 225 24.82 -2.00 -13.66
N GLY A 226 25.36 -3.20 -13.85
CA GLY A 226 24.71 -4.25 -14.62
C GLY A 226 23.69 -5.02 -13.78
N ASP A 227 22.63 -5.40 -14.49
CA ASP A 227 21.59 -6.40 -14.23
C ASP A 227 20.38 -6.08 -13.33
N ASP A 228 19.23 -6.40 -13.92
CA ASP A 228 17.82 -6.41 -13.50
C ASP A 228 17.10 -5.06 -13.35
N VAL A 229 16.63 -4.55 -14.49
CA VAL A 229 15.61 -3.49 -14.60
C VAL A 229 14.30 -3.95 -13.95
N ASP A 230 13.73 -3.10 -13.11
CA ASP A 230 12.47 -3.29 -12.38
C ASP A 230 11.30 -3.75 -13.28
N GLU A 231 10.75 -4.95 -13.04
CA GLU A 231 9.44 -5.40 -13.57
C GLU A 231 8.36 -5.29 -12.46
N ASP A 232 8.24 -4.13 -11.81
CA ASP A 232 7.06 -3.77 -11.00
C ASP A 232 6.28 -2.71 -11.79
N GLY A 233 5.02 -2.98 -12.14
CA GLY A 233 4.25 -2.08 -12.99
C GLY A 233 3.08 -2.68 -13.76
N ALA A 234 2.51 -1.86 -14.64
CA ALA A 234 1.36 -2.20 -15.49
C ALA A 234 1.73 -3.23 -16.57
N ILE A 235 0.84 -4.18 -16.82
CA ILE A 235 1.01 -5.25 -17.82
C ILE A 235 -0.27 -5.40 -18.64
N GLU A 236 -0.11 -5.64 -19.94
CA GLU A 236 -1.19 -6.07 -20.83
C GLU A 236 -1.42 -7.59 -20.70
N GLY A 237 -2.63 -8.01 -20.35
CA GLY A 237 -2.96 -9.43 -20.22
C GLY A 237 -4.45 -9.70 -19.96
N PRO A 238 -4.90 -10.96 -20.05
CA PRO A 238 -6.26 -11.35 -19.67
C PRO A 238 -6.49 -11.05 -18.18
N ARG A 239 -7.73 -10.65 -17.81
CA ARG A 239 -8.08 -10.33 -16.42
C ARG A 239 -7.99 -11.59 -15.55
N VAL A 240 -7.13 -11.57 -14.55
CA VAL A 240 -6.99 -12.63 -13.54
C VAL A 240 -7.09 -12.00 -12.14
N LEU A 241 -7.79 -12.67 -11.22
CA LEU A 241 -7.93 -12.22 -9.82
C LEU A 241 -6.58 -12.22 -9.08
N GLY A 242 -5.70 -13.18 -9.41
CA GLY A 242 -4.30 -13.23 -9.02
C GLY A 242 -3.62 -14.42 -9.69
N ASP A 243 -2.44 -14.21 -10.25
CA ASP A 243 -1.57 -15.26 -10.80
C ASP A 243 -0.14 -15.07 -10.27
N VAL A 244 0.44 -16.11 -9.68
CA VAL A 244 1.79 -16.05 -9.10
C VAL A 244 2.72 -17.02 -9.79
N SER A 245 3.75 -16.48 -10.44
CA SER A 245 4.73 -17.26 -11.20
C SER A 245 6.14 -17.14 -10.63
N LEU A 246 6.87 -18.25 -10.61
CA LEU A 246 8.28 -18.28 -10.18
C LEU A 246 9.16 -17.44 -11.10
N ALA A 247 10.26 -16.90 -10.57
CA ALA A 247 11.29 -16.28 -11.39
C ALA A 247 11.79 -17.22 -12.50
N ARG A 248 12.14 -16.66 -13.66
CA ARG A 248 12.53 -17.43 -14.85
C ARG A 248 13.73 -18.35 -14.62
N GLN A 249 14.68 -17.94 -13.79
CA GLN A 249 15.89 -18.71 -13.51
C GLN A 249 15.92 -19.22 -12.07
N PRO A 250 16.12 -20.53 -11.87
CA PRO A 250 16.35 -21.08 -10.55
C PRO A 250 17.79 -20.85 -10.09
N GLU A 251 17.96 -20.81 -8.77
CA GLU A 251 19.24 -20.71 -8.10
C GLU A 251 20.01 -22.03 -8.20
N ARG A 252 21.25 -21.97 -8.69
CA ARG A 252 22.06 -23.16 -9.01
C ARG A 252 22.90 -23.67 -7.85
N THR A 253 23.07 -22.87 -6.81
CA THR A 253 23.95 -23.14 -5.67
C THR A 253 23.31 -24.01 -4.59
N TYR A 254 22.00 -24.23 -4.67
CA TYR A 254 21.25 -24.97 -3.67
C TYR A 254 21.36 -26.49 -3.82
N PRO A 255 21.32 -27.23 -2.70
CA PRO A 255 21.15 -28.67 -2.70
C PRO A 255 19.89 -29.11 -3.46
N ARG A 256 19.89 -30.34 -3.99
CA ARG A 256 18.79 -30.89 -4.80
C ARG A 256 17.94 -31.91 -4.06
N THR A 257 18.10 -32.03 -2.74
CA THR A 257 17.36 -32.97 -1.90
C THR A 257 16.63 -32.21 -0.78
N LEU A 258 15.43 -32.67 -0.42
CA LEU A 258 14.64 -32.03 0.64
C LEU A 258 15.32 -32.04 2.02
N PRO A 259 16.00 -33.12 2.45
CA PRO A 259 16.67 -33.12 3.75
C PRO A 259 17.81 -32.09 3.83
N GLU A 260 18.62 -31.95 2.78
CA GLU A 260 19.71 -30.97 2.75
C GLU A 260 19.19 -29.53 2.70
N LEU A 261 18.11 -29.31 1.92
CA LEU A 261 17.42 -28.01 1.89
C LEU A 261 16.82 -27.66 3.24
N GLY A 262 16.19 -28.64 3.92
CA GLY A 262 15.65 -28.44 5.26
C GLY A 262 16.70 -27.99 6.26
N LEU A 263 17.89 -28.62 6.25
CA LEU A 263 19.01 -28.19 7.09
C LEU A 263 19.49 -26.77 6.74
N LEU A 264 19.58 -26.44 5.44
CA LEU A 264 20.04 -25.12 4.98
C LEU A 264 19.06 -24.01 5.37
N PHE A 265 17.76 -24.25 5.21
CA PHE A 265 16.70 -23.29 5.55
C PHE A 265 16.38 -23.24 7.05
N ARG A 266 16.98 -24.13 7.85
CA ARG A 266 16.69 -24.33 9.27
C ARG A 266 15.25 -24.82 9.54
N VAL A 267 14.73 -25.62 8.61
CA VAL A 267 13.42 -26.29 8.65
C VAL A 267 13.65 -27.79 8.45
N PRO A 268 14.13 -28.53 9.48
CA PRO A 268 14.54 -29.92 9.34
C PRO A 268 13.41 -30.87 8.92
N ASP A 269 12.17 -30.46 9.18
CA ASP A 269 10.91 -31.10 8.85
C ASP A 269 10.38 -30.79 7.44
N LEU A 270 11.16 -30.08 6.60
CA LEU A 270 10.76 -29.74 5.22
C LEU A 270 10.27 -30.94 4.40
N THR A 271 10.87 -32.12 4.60
CA THR A 271 10.43 -33.34 3.89
C THR A 271 9.02 -33.76 4.31
N SER A 272 8.70 -33.62 5.59
CA SER A 272 7.36 -33.88 6.12
C SER A 272 6.36 -32.87 5.60
N LEU A 273 6.71 -31.58 5.58
CA LEU A 273 5.85 -30.51 5.05
C LEU A 273 5.49 -30.72 3.57
N VAL A 274 6.48 -31.05 2.74
CA VAL A 274 6.24 -31.37 1.31
C VAL A 274 5.38 -32.64 1.16
N SER A 275 5.56 -33.62 2.06
CA SER A 275 4.74 -34.82 2.05
C SER A 275 3.28 -34.55 2.35
N THR A 276 2.99 -33.79 3.41
CA THR A 276 1.64 -33.34 3.78
C THR A 276 1.02 -32.54 2.64
N PHE A 277 1.76 -31.56 2.09
CA PHE A 277 1.31 -30.79 0.93
C PHE A 277 0.93 -31.69 -0.25
N LEU A 278 1.80 -32.63 -0.66
CA LEU A 278 1.50 -33.54 -1.77
C LEU A 278 0.29 -34.43 -1.50
N TYR A 279 0.08 -34.82 -0.24
CA TYR A 279 -1.11 -35.57 0.15
C TYR A 279 -2.37 -34.74 -0.07
N ASP A 280 -2.39 -33.50 0.43
CA ASP A 280 -3.53 -32.58 0.30
C ASP A 280 -3.83 -32.23 -1.16
N GLN A 281 -2.82 -32.19 -2.04
CA GLN A 281 -3.00 -31.97 -3.48
C GLN A 281 -3.58 -33.20 -4.21
N THR A 282 -3.42 -34.40 -3.68
CA THR A 282 -3.77 -35.66 -4.36
C THR A 282 -5.00 -36.36 -3.78
N HIS A 283 -5.48 -35.91 -2.61
CA HIS A 283 -6.62 -36.48 -1.91
C HIS A 283 -7.66 -35.39 -1.63
N PRO A 284 -8.95 -35.67 -1.90
CA PRO A 284 -10.02 -34.70 -1.67
C PRO A 284 -10.42 -34.55 -0.20
N GLU A 285 -10.02 -35.47 0.68
CA GLU A 285 -10.25 -35.38 2.12
C GLU A 285 -8.95 -34.96 2.83
N PRO A 286 -8.99 -33.93 3.70
CA PRO A 286 -7.83 -33.52 4.47
C PRO A 286 -7.41 -34.63 5.44
N LEU A 287 -6.12 -34.65 5.80
CA LEU A 287 -5.62 -35.55 6.82
C LEU A 287 -6.42 -35.37 8.13
N PRO A 288 -6.95 -36.44 8.73
CA PRO A 288 -7.65 -36.33 10.01
C PRO A 288 -6.74 -35.73 11.09
N ASP A 289 -7.27 -34.77 11.87
CA ASP A 289 -6.58 -34.19 13.00
C ASP A 289 -6.03 -35.27 13.94
N GLY A 290 -4.73 -35.21 14.25
CA GLY A 290 -4.06 -36.16 15.14
C GLY A 290 -3.49 -37.41 14.48
N PHE A 291 -3.34 -37.45 13.14
CA PHE A 291 -2.58 -38.51 12.48
C PHE A 291 -1.14 -38.57 13.04
N PRO A 292 -0.68 -39.71 13.56
CA PRO A 292 0.54 -39.78 14.38
C PRO A 292 1.86 -39.60 13.59
N ALA A 293 1.80 -39.61 12.26
CA ALA A 293 2.96 -39.42 11.41
C ALA A 293 2.55 -38.75 10.08
N PRO A 294 3.43 -37.90 9.50
CA PRO A 294 3.21 -37.36 8.17
C PRO A 294 3.09 -38.50 7.14
N PRO A 295 2.30 -38.33 6.07
CA PRO A 295 2.14 -39.34 5.04
C PRO A 295 3.51 -39.70 4.41
N PRO A 296 3.67 -40.88 3.80
CA PRO A 296 4.89 -41.23 3.08
C PRO A 296 5.12 -40.25 1.94
N CYS A 297 6.29 -39.61 1.90
CA CYS A 297 6.62 -38.64 0.85
C CYS A 297 6.72 -39.37 -0.49
N LEU A 298 5.87 -38.97 -1.44
CA LEU A 298 5.98 -39.44 -2.82
C LEU A 298 7.34 -39.04 -3.40
N PRO A 299 7.94 -39.84 -4.30
CA PRO A 299 9.22 -39.50 -4.90
C PRO A 299 9.17 -38.12 -5.56
N VAL A 300 10.05 -37.23 -5.10
CA VAL A 300 10.23 -35.89 -5.62
C VAL A 300 11.49 -35.80 -6.45
N GLN A 301 11.40 -35.17 -7.61
CA GLN A 301 12.50 -35.02 -8.55
C GLN A 301 12.62 -33.57 -9.01
N SER A 302 13.78 -33.22 -9.58
CA SER A 302 14.00 -31.91 -10.21
C SER A 302 13.73 -30.72 -9.27
N ILE A 303 14.14 -30.83 -8.01
CA ILE A 303 13.97 -29.76 -7.02
C ILE A 303 14.80 -28.54 -7.45
N LYS A 304 14.15 -27.39 -7.52
CA LYS A 304 14.75 -26.08 -7.82
C LYS A 304 14.33 -25.07 -6.75
N VAL A 305 15.19 -24.09 -6.48
CA VAL A 305 14.97 -23.02 -5.50
C VAL A 305 14.99 -21.68 -6.22
N TYR A 306 14.17 -20.73 -5.75
CA TYR A 306 14.05 -19.39 -6.32
C TYR A 306 14.04 -18.35 -5.19
N HIS A 307 14.62 -17.17 -5.45
CA HIS A 307 14.61 -16.04 -4.50
C HIS A 307 13.47 -15.05 -4.72
N SER A 308 12.65 -15.25 -5.75
CA SER A 308 11.46 -14.44 -5.98
C SER A 308 10.41 -15.13 -6.85
N ALA A 309 9.17 -14.67 -6.70
CA ALA A 309 8.06 -14.90 -7.59
C ALA A 309 7.46 -13.56 -8.01
N ALA A 310 6.61 -13.54 -9.03
CA ALA A 310 5.87 -12.37 -9.44
C ALA A 310 4.37 -12.65 -9.36
N ALA A 311 3.65 -11.81 -8.61
CA ALA A 311 2.20 -11.82 -8.53
C ALA A 311 1.64 -10.82 -9.54
N THR A 312 0.70 -11.25 -10.38
CA THR A 312 0.02 -10.42 -11.38
C THR A 312 -1.47 -10.44 -11.07
N PHE A 313 -2.07 -9.26 -10.86
CA PHE A 313 -3.47 -9.13 -10.46
C PHE A 313 -4.12 -7.95 -11.15
N TYR A 314 -5.44 -7.99 -11.29
CA TYR A 314 -6.20 -6.87 -11.85
C TYR A 314 -6.19 -5.67 -10.90
N ALA A 315 -5.73 -4.52 -11.39
CA ALA A 315 -5.59 -3.31 -10.60
C ALA A 315 -5.84 -2.04 -11.43
N PRO A 316 -7.11 -1.68 -11.66
CA PRO A 316 -7.44 -0.45 -12.38
C PRO A 316 -6.86 0.73 -11.61
N SER A 317 -6.05 1.53 -12.30
CA SER A 317 -5.35 2.69 -11.73
C SER A 317 -4.88 3.61 -12.86
N ASP A 318 -4.59 4.87 -12.54
CA ASP A 318 -4.04 5.87 -13.49
C ASP A 318 -2.82 5.36 -14.29
N ILE A 319 -2.00 4.48 -13.70
CA ILE A 319 -0.78 3.94 -14.32
C ILE A 319 -1.07 2.74 -15.23
N SER A 320 -2.12 1.98 -14.94
CA SER A 320 -2.40 0.71 -15.61
C SER A 320 -3.58 0.79 -16.58
N GLY A 321 -4.37 1.86 -16.54
CA GLY A 321 -5.59 2.04 -17.34
C GLY A 321 -6.75 1.14 -16.90
N ILE A 322 -7.89 1.28 -17.56
CA ILE A 322 -9.19 0.63 -17.24
C ILE A 322 -9.11 -0.91 -17.32
N GLY A 323 -8.16 -1.43 -18.10
CA GLY A 323 -7.87 -2.86 -18.27
C GLY A 323 -6.60 -3.33 -17.57
N GLY A 324 -5.98 -2.50 -16.74
CA GLY A 324 -4.62 -2.69 -16.26
C GLY A 324 -4.41 -3.85 -15.31
N MET A 325 -3.52 -4.77 -15.67
CA MET A 325 -2.94 -5.72 -14.73
C MET A 325 -1.74 -5.06 -14.05
N ARG A 326 -1.55 -5.30 -12.75
CA ARG A 326 -0.36 -4.88 -12.01
C ARG A 326 0.45 -6.12 -11.66
N ARG A 327 1.77 -6.01 -11.79
CA ARG A 327 2.70 -7.06 -11.38
C ARG A 327 3.60 -6.59 -10.26
N GLU A 328 3.65 -7.37 -9.19
CA GLU A 328 4.48 -7.14 -8.02
C GLU A 328 5.48 -8.29 -7.84
N ARG A 329 6.70 -7.96 -7.46
CA ARG A 329 7.74 -8.97 -7.17
C ARG A 329 7.72 -9.33 -5.69
N ILE A 330 7.43 -10.60 -5.39
CA ILE A 330 7.53 -11.19 -4.05
C ILE A 330 8.94 -11.75 -3.86
N ARG A 331 9.63 -11.33 -2.79
CA ARG A 331 11.03 -11.67 -2.51
C ARG A 331 11.15 -12.62 -1.32
N ALA A 332 12.01 -13.61 -1.51
CA ALA A 332 12.54 -14.48 -0.46
C ALA A 332 14.06 -14.58 -0.63
N THR A 333 14.73 -13.44 -0.44
CA THR A 333 16.15 -13.23 -0.77
C THR A 333 17.02 -13.30 0.49
N PRO A 334 17.92 -14.30 0.64
CA PRO A 334 18.73 -14.46 1.84
C PRO A 334 19.76 -13.34 2.10
N SER A 335 20.14 -12.58 1.06
CA SER A 335 20.95 -11.37 1.20
C SER A 335 20.55 -10.35 0.15
N TRP A 336 20.00 -9.22 0.60
CA TRP A 336 19.51 -8.17 -0.28
C TRP A 336 20.45 -6.96 -0.26
N PHE A 337 20.93 -6.52 -1.43
CA PHE A 337 21.96 -5.46 -1.56
C PHE A 337 23.21 -5.69 -0.69
N LYS A 338 23.67 -6.95 -0.57
CA LYS A 338 24.76 -7.38 0.35
C LYS A 338 24.47 -7.09 1.83
N GLY A 339 23.22 -6.82 2.15
CA GLY A 339 22.70 -6.57 3.48
C GLY A 339 21.94 -7.78 4.04
N PRO A 340 21.09 -7.53 5.04
CA PRO A 340 20.24 -8.55 5.67
C PRO A 340 19.32 -9.26 4.68
N ALA A 341 18.80 -10.41 5.10
CA ALA A 341 17.80 -11.14 4.35
C ALA A 341 16.50 -10.33 4.23
N HIS A 342 15.80 -10.51 3.10
CA HIS A 342 14.53 -9.87 2.79
C HIS A 342 13.51 -10.96 2.45
N TYR A 343 12.50 -11.10 3.31
CA TYR A 343 11.44 -12.09 3.18
C TYR A 343 10.11 -11.36 3.27
N ASP A 344 9.45 -11.25 2.12
CA ASP A 344 8.18 -10.54 1.98
C ASP A 344 7.03 -11.32 2.63
N CYS A 345 6.00 -10.57 3.05
CA CYS A 345 4.74 -11.13 3.49
C CYS A 345 3.74 -11.14 2.32
N VAL A 346 2.82 -12.10 2.33
CA VAL A 346 1.80 -12.31 1.32
C VAL A 346 0.44 -12.57 1.95
N PHE A 347 -0.61 -12.22 1.22
CA PHE A 347 -1.96 -12.73 1.48
C PHE A 347 -2.10 -14.09 0.79
N ALA A 348 -2.54 -15.09 1.54
CA ALA A 348 -2.87 -16.41 1.03
C ALA A 348 -4.36 -16.70 1.22
N GLU A 349 -4.97 -17.33 0.22
CA GLU A 349 -6.36 -17.76 0.28
C GLU A 349 -6.55 -18.87 1.31
N ASN A 350 -7.58 -18.73 2.14
CA ASN A 350 -8.00 -19.77 3.08
C ASN A 350 -9.42 -20.25 2.77
N ASP A 351 -10.37 -19.32 2.69
CA ASP A 351 -11.76 -19.61 2.36
C ASP A 351 -12.30 -18.59 1.35
N SER A 352 -12.38 -19.01 0.09
CA SER A 352 -12.93 -18.22 -1.03
C SER A 352 -14.39 -17.78 -0.85
N THR A 353 -15.13 -18.37 0.09
CA THR A 353 -16.54 -18.05 0.33
C THR A 353 -16.73 -16.89 1.31
N VAL A 354 -15.67 -16.47 1.97
CA VAL A 354 -15.69 -15.41 2.98
C VAL A 354 -14.94 -14.19 2.44
N GLU A 355 -15.59 -13.03 2.47
CA GLU A 355 -14.99 -11.78 2.01
C GLU A 355 -14.01 -11.18 3.03
N GLY A 356 -13.10 -10.35 2.53
CA GLY A 356 -12.13 -9.62 3.33
C GLY A 356 -11.05 -10.52 3.92
N PHE A 357 -10.36 -10.00 4.95
CA PHE A 357 -9.27 -10.75 5.58
C PHE A 357 -9.76 -12.03 6.30
N ARG A 358 -11.05 -12.18 6.59
CA ARG A 358 -11.61 -13.39 7.21
C ARG A 358 -11.49 -14.63 6.31
N GLY A 359 -11.51 -14.44 5.00
CA GLY A 359 -11.25 -15.51 4.02
C GLY A 359 -9.77 -15.72 3.71
N LEU A 360 -8.87 -14.97 4.35
CA LEU A 360 -7.45 -14.90 4.02
C LEU A 360 -6.57 -15.19 5.25
N HIS A 361 -5.32 -15.53 4.96
CA HIS A 361 -4.26 -15.59 5.93
C HIS A 361 -3.08 -14.71 5.50
N ALA A 362 -2.31 -14.23 6.48
CA ALA A 362 -1.03 -13.59 6.21
C ALA A 362 0.09 -14.62 6.39
N ALA A 363 1.08 -14.60 5.51
CA ALA A 363 2.23 -15.48 5.61
C ALA A 363 3.51 -14.78 5.18
N ARG A 364 4.65 -15.12 5.79
CA ARG A 364 5.97 -14.64 5.37
C ARG A 364 6.67 -15.69 4.55
N VAL A 365 7.06 -15.35 3.32
CA VAL A 365 7.70 -16.29 2.40
C VAL A 365 9.16 -16.47 2.75
N ARG A 366 9.56 -17.69 3.09
CA ARG A 366 10.94 -18.05 3.44
C ARG A 366 11.75 -18.50 2.25
N THR A 367 11.14 -19.21 1.33
CA THR A 367 11.76 -19.58 0.05
C THR A 367 10.69 -19.98 -0.96
N PHE A 368 11.04 -19.92 -2.24
CA PHE A 368 10.26 -20.49 -3.31
C PHE A 368 10.96 -21.75 -3.82
N LEU A 369 10.19 -22.81 -4.07
CA LEU A 369 10.70 -24.06 -4.59
C LEU A 369 9.77 -24.63 -5.66
N SER A 370 10.33 -25.37 -6.61
CA SER A 370 9.54 -26.19 -7.53
C SER A 370 10.07 -27.61 -7.54
N PHE A 371 9.19 -28.60 -7.65
CA PHE A 371 9.60 -29.99 -7.77
C PHE A 371 8.58 -30.79 -8.60
N LYS A 372 8.99 -31.97 -9.08
CA LYS A 372 8.12 -32.88 -9.82
C LYS A 372 7.78 -34.10 -8.98
N SER A 373 6.50 -34.45 -8.92
CA SER A 373 6.01 -35.71 -8.35
C SER A 373 4.88 -36.26 -9.19
N GLY A 374 4.88 -37.57 -9.46
CA GLY A 374 3.86 -38.20 -10.31
C GLY A 374 3.79 -37.67 -11.76
N GLY A 375 4.84 -37.00 -12.24
CA GLY A 375 4.85 -36.34 -13.57
C GLY A 375 4.31 -34.91 -13.60
N VAL A 376 3.78 -34.41 -12.49
CA VAL A 376 3.27 -33.04 -12.32
C VAL A 376 4.37 -32.17 -11.69
N GLU A 377 4.51 -30.92 -12.14
CA GLU A 377 5.39 -29.91 -11.54
C GLU A 377 4.59 -29.04 -10.59
N TYR A 378 5.07 -28.92 -9.36
CA TYR A 378 4.43 -28.15 -8.29
C TYR A 378 5.30 -26.92 -7.99
N PRO A 379 4.87 -25.71 -8.39
CA PRO A 379 5.43 -24.47 -7.90
C PRO A 379 4.89 -24.18 -6.49
N CYS A 380 5.80 -23.99 -5.53
CA CYS A 380 5.45 -23.86 -4.12
C CYS A 380 6.22 -22.74 -3.43
N ALA A 381 5.67 -22.28 -2.32
CA ALA A 381 6.34 -21.42 -1.36
C ALA A 381 6.45 -22.14 -0.01
N LEU A 382 7.63 -22.08 0.60
CA LEU A 382 7.79 -22.36 2.03
C LEU A 382 7.48 -21.07 2.78
N ILE A 383 6.49 -21.12 3.66
CA ILE A 383 5.96 -19.95 4.34
C ILE A 383 5.92 -20.16 5.85
N GLN A 384 6.02 -19.06 6.59
CA GLN A 384 5.71 -18.99 8.01
C GLN A 384 4.35 -18.31 8.16
N TRP A 385 3.41 -18.97 8.84
CA TRP A 385 2.04 -18.49 8.99
C TRP A 385 1.90 -17.42 10.08
N PHE A 386 0.90 -16.57 9.90
CA PHE A 386 0.43 -15.62 10.90
C PHE A 386 -1.08 -15.77 11.09
N SER A 387 -1.51 -16.06 12.30
CA SER A 387 -2.92 -16.19 12.66
C SER A 387 -3.50 -14.87 13.17
N PRO A 388 -4.77 -14.56 12.85
CA PRO A 388 -5.47 -13.44 13.47
C PRO A 388 -5.61 -13.65 14.98
N VAL A 389 -5.38 -12.59 15.76
CA VAL A 389 -5.50 -12.62 17.23
C VAL A 389 -6.98 -12.58 17.68
N ALA A 390 -7.88 -12.15 16.81
CA ALA A 390 -9.32 -12.07 17.04
C ALA A 390 -10.10 -12.25 15.72
N ASP A 391 -11.40 -12.52 15.79
CA ASP A 391 -12.29 -12.72 14.63
C ASP A 391 -12.72 -11.40 13.95
N GLU A 392 -12.28 -10.26 14.50
CA GLU A 392 -12.59 -8.91 14.00
C GLU A 392 -11.35 -8.01 14.07
N PRO A 393 -11.30 -6.92 13.27
CA PRO A 393 -10.25 -5.91 13.39
C PRO A 393 -10.21 -5.27 14.78
N ASP A 394 -9.04 -4.75 15.17
CA ASP A 394 -8.90 -3.97 16.40
C ASP A 394 -9.87 -2.78 16.39
N GLU A 395 -10.72 -2.66 17.41
CA GLU A 395 -11.80 -1.67 17.47
C GLU A 395 -11.27 -0.24 17.29
N LEU A 396 -10.09 0.02 17.87
CA LEU A 396 -9.50 1.34 17.94
C LEU A 396 -8.85 1.77 16.61
N THR A 397 -8.03 0.91 16.02
CA THR A 397 -7.30 1.21 14.78
C THR A 397 -8.06 0.84 13.52
N GLY A 398 -9.00 -0.11 13.60
CA GLY A 398 -9.69 -0.72 12.46
C GLY A 398 -8.78 -1.61 11.60
N LEU A 399 -7.65 -2.06 12.13
CA LEU A 399 -6.69 -2.93 11.46
C LEU A 399 -6.76 -4.35 12.04
N TRP A 400 -6.63 -5.36 11.19
CA TRP A 400 -6.44 -6.74 11.65
C TRP A 400 -5.11 -6.86 12.39
N VAL A 401 -5.12 -7.60 13.49
CA VAL A 401 -3.93 -7.92 14.27
C VAL A 401 -3.62 -9.40 14.10
N VAL A 402 -2.41 -9.72 13.69
CA VAL A 402 -1.94 -11.09 13.50
C VAL A 402 -0.70 -11.37 14.35
N GLU A 403 -0.50 -12.62 14.74
CA GLU A 403 0.71 -13.11 15.41
C GLU A 403 1.33 -14.27 14.63
N PRO A 404 2.67 -14.42 14.62
CA PRO A 404 3.31 -15.53 13.95
C PRO A 404 2.97 -16.84 14.68
N ASP A 405 2.69 -17.87 13.91
CA ASP A 405 2.36 -19.18 14.47
C ASP A 405 3.63 -19.91 14.93
N PHE A 406 3.49 -20.67 16.02
CA PHE A 406 4.55 -21.52 16.57
C PHE A 406 4.05 -22.95 16.77
N ASP A 407 4.94 -23.91 16.54
CA ASP A 407 4.69 -25.32 16.85
C ASP A 407 4.78 -25.60 18.37
N GLY A 408 4.50 -26.84 18.77
CA GLY A 408 4.54 -27.27 20.17
C GLY A 408 5.92 -27.15 20.84
N ASP A 409 7.00 -26.99 20.06
CA ASP A 409 8.37 -26.78 20.52
C ASP A 409 8.76 -25.28 20.51
N ASN A 410 7.81 -24.38 20.28
CA ASN A 410 8.00 -22.94 20.18
C ASN A 410 8.95 -22.54 19.02
N ARG A 411 8.94 -23.30 17.93
CA ARG A 411 9.61 -22.95 16.67
C ARG A 411 8.59 -22.35 15.71
N PRO A 412 9.00 -21.50 14.76
CA PRO A 412 8.08 -20.96 13.77
C PRO A 412 7.34 -22.09 13.05
N PHE A 413 6.01 -21.98 12.98
CA PHE A 413 5.18 -22.94 12.29
C PHE A 413 5.27 -22.69 10.78
N TYR A 414 5.81 -23.67 10.07
CA TYR A 414 6.03 -23.59 8.63
C TYR A 414 4.99 -24.39 7.85
N GLY A 415 4.64 -23.90 6.67
CA GLY A 415 3.79 -24.59 5.70
C GLY A 415 4.42 -24.58 4.31
N VAL A 416 4.04 -25.55 3.47
CA VAL A 416 4.30 -25.53 2.03
C VAL A 416 2.97 -25.33 1.34
N ILE A 417 2.83 -24.25 0.59
CA ILE A 417 1.62 -23.95 -0.19
C ILE A 417 1.94 -23.89 -1.68
N HIS A 418 0.93 -24.17 -2.50
CA HIS A 418 1.01 -23.92 -3.93
C HIS A 418 1.01 -22.42 -4.20
N LEU A 419 1.64 -21.98 -5.31
CA LEU A 419 1.64 -20.55 -5.64
C LEU A 419 0.26 -19.99 -5.95
N ASP A 420 -0.65 -20.81 -6.49
CA ASP A 420 -2.04 -20.41 -6.76
C ASP A 420 -2.80 -20.00 -5.49
N SER A 421 -2.34 -20.43 -4.31
CA SER A 421 -2.91 -20.00 -3.03
C SER A 421 -2.46 -18.60 -2.61
N ILE A 422 -1.44 -18.03 -3.26
CA ILE A 422 -0.93 -16.69 -2.96
C ILE A 422 -1.66 -15.68 -3.83
N LEU A 423 -2.31 -14.69 -3.22
CA LEU A 423 -2.96 -13.61 -3.96
C LEU A 423 -1.93 -12.56 -4.38
N ARG A 424 -1.25 -11.95 -3.40
CA ARG A 424 -0.28 -10.87 -3.59
C ARG A 424 0.50 -10.57 -2.31
N LEU A 425 1.30 -9.50 -2.32
CA LEU A 425 2.01 -9.00 -1.14
C LEU A 425 1.06 -8.52 -0.04
N ALA A 426 1.43 -8.80 1.21
CA ALA A 426 0.82 -8.24 2.41
C ALA A 426 1.86 -7.40 3.16
N HIS A 427 1.43 -6.26 3.71
CA HIS A 427 2.30 -5.41 4.51
C HIS A 427 1.97 -5.55 5.99
N LEU A 428 2.91 -6.05 6.79
CA LEU A 428 2.75 -6.21 8.23
C LEU A 428 3.56 -5.14 8.98
N ILE A 429 2.90 -4.38 9.86
CA ILE A 429 3.55 -3.35 10.68
C ILE A 429 3.55 -3.80 12.14
N PRO A 430 4.68 -3.72 12.87
CA PRO A 430 4.70 -4.09 14.28
C PRO A 430 3.63 -3.38 15.13
N VAL A 431 2.97 -4.15 16.01
CA VAL A 431 2.21 -3.57 17.12
C VAL A 431 3.22 -3.16 18.20
N PHE A 432 3.65 -1.90 18.17
CA PHE A 432 4.74 -1.45 19.05
C PHE A 432 4.38 -1.46 20.54
N GLY A 433 3.11 -1.21 20.90
CA GLY A 433 2.67 -1.14 22.29
C GLY A 433 3.49 -0.12 23.09
N ASN A 434 4.06 -0.56 24.22
CA ASN A 434 4.93 0.26 25.06
C ASN A 434 6.43 0.08 24.74
N ALA A 435 6.78 -0.57 23.63
CA ALA A 435 8.17 -0.79 23.26
C ALA A 435 8.87 0.55 22.96
N ILE A 436 10.09 0.66 23.49
CA ILE A 436 11.03 1.74 23.23
C ILE A 436 12.08 1.18 22.27
N LEU A 437 12.16 1.73 21.07
CA LEU A 437 13.09 1.22 20.06
C LEU A 437 14.48 1.82 20.25
N PRO A 438 15.54 0.99 20.17
CA PRO A 438 16.90 1.50 20.18
C PRO A 438 17.17 2.33 18.92
N PRO A 439 18.06 3.34 18.97
CA PRO A 439 18.33 4.22 17.83
C PRO A 439 18.87 3.52 16.57
N ASP A 440 19.49 2.36 16.75
CA ASP A 440 20.09 1.51 15.72
C ASP A 440 19.18 0.33 15.32
N PHE A 441 17.91 0.33 15.75
CA PHE A 441 16.95 -0.68 15.34
C PHE A 441 16.76 -0.65 13.83
N HIS A 442 17.08 -1.76 13.16
CA HIS A 442 17.01 -1.86 11.71
C HIS A 442 15.70 -2.52 11.28
N GLN A 443 14.99 -1.93 10.30
CA GLN A 443 13.71 -2.42 9.78
C GLN A 443 13.69 -3.89 9.35
N SER A 444 14.85 -4.47 8.97
CA SER A 444 14.93 -5.89 8.60
C SER A 444 14.70 -6.84 9.77
N GLN A 445 14.74 -6.34 11.01
CA GLN A 445 14.52 -7.12 12.24
C GLN A 445 13.05 -7.07 12.68
N SER A 446 12.23 -6.20 12.09
CA SER A 446 10.88 -5.91 12.57
C SER A 446 9.96 -7.11 12.57
N LEU A 447 9.98 -7.92 11.51
CA LEU A 447 9.15 -9.13 11.41
C LEU A 447 9.62 -10.28 12.32
N ASP A 448 10.72 -10.09 13.05
CA ASP A 448 11.29 -11.08 13.97
C ASP A 448 11.33 -10.57 15.43
N ALA A 449 11.18 -9.26 15.66
CA ALA A 449 11.37 -8.62 16.97
C ALA A 449 10.07 -8.39 17.77
N PHE A 450 8.89 -8.58 17.16
CA PHE A 450 7.60 -8.28 17.77
C PHE A 450 6.71 -9.53 17.81
N LYS A 451 5.74 -9.51 18.72
CA LYS A 451 4.80 -10.62 18.92
C LYS A 451 3.60 -10.54 18.00
N THR A 452 3.14 -9.32 17.71
CA THR A 452 1.93 -9.07 16.93
C THR A 452 2.19 -7.96 15.92
N TYR A 453 1.42 -8.01 14.83
CA TYR A 453 1.54 -7.13 13.68
C TYR A 453 0.17 -6.68 13.21
N TYR A 454 0.05 -5.41 12.86
CA TYR A 454 -1.09 -4.91 12.11
C TYR A 454 -0.96 -5.29 10.64
N VAL A 455 -2.03 -5.82 10.05
CA VAL A 455 -2.17 -5.97 8.60
C VAL A 455 -2.47 -4.58 8.04
N ASN A 456 -1.52 -4.01 7.31
CA ASN A 456 -1.65 -2.65 6.78
C ASN A 456 -2.50 -2.63 5.51
N LYS A 457 -3.81 -2.49 5.70
CA LYS A 457 -4.78 -2.25 4.63
C LYS A 457 -4.61 -0.89 3.92
N TYR A 458 -3.78 0.01 4.45
CA TYR A 458 -3.48 1.29 3.81
C TYR A 458 -2.23 1.21 2.89
N ALA A 459 -1.61 0.04 2.71
CA ALA A 459 -0.42 -0.07 1.87
C ALA A 459 -0.67 0.41 0.42
N ASP A 460 -1.83 0.06 -0.15
CA ASP A 460 -2.39 0.61 -1.39
C ASP A 460 -3.89 0.31 -1.49
N HIS A 461 -4.53 0.69 -2.60
CA HIS A 461 -5.96 0.53 -2.83
C HIS A 461 -6.41 -0.94 -2.75
N HIS A 462 -5.73 -1.83 -3.46
CA HIS A 462 -6.06 -3.27 -3.46
C HIS A 462 -5.87 -3.91 -2.09
N ALA A 463 -4.85 -3.50 -1.32
CA ALA A 463 -4.70 -3.97 0.05
C ALA A 463 -5.85 -3.51 0.95
N HIS A 464 -6.42 -2.33 0.65
CA HIS A 464 -7.60 -1.82 1.36
C HIS A 464 -8.83 -2.67 1.04
N GLU A 465 -9.09 -2.98 -0.22
CA GLU A 465 -10.22 -3.83 -0.65
C GLU A 465 -10.13 -5.26 -0.11
N ILE A 466 -8.93 -5.86 -0.18
CA ILE A 466 -8.69 -7.26 0.20
C ILE A 466 -8.75 -7.45 1.72
N ALA A 467 -8.22 -6.51 2.48
CA ALA A 467 -8.14 -6.61 3.94
C ALA A 467 -9.28 -5.86 4.67
N PHE A 468 -10.27 -5.33 3.94
CA PHE A 468 -11.44 -4.65 4.50
C PHE A 468 -12.27 -5.57 5.39
#